data_AF-A0A7S1ZGQ8-F1
#
_entry.id   AF-A0A7S1ZGQ8-F1
#
_cell.length_a   1.000
_cell.length_b   1.000
_cell.length_c   1.000
_cell.angle_alpha   90.00
_cell.angle_beta   90.00
_cell.angle_gamma   90.00
#
_symmetry.space_group_name_H-M   'P 1'
#
loop_
_entity.id
_entity.type
_entity.pdbx_description
1 polymer ?
#
loop_
_entity_poly.entity_id
_entity_poly.type
_entity_poly.pdbx_seq_one_letter_code
_entity_poly.pdbx_strand_id
1 'polypeptide(L)'
;PPLPASFSPPPRGGSRTSLHRPVTSIRSSILMPPPPSMEKDVVAAAIDAAAAAVPSTEDPPRPGEIMKMLPPETWEVDTPTSLFYFVVDFMAVAASMGFLDLVVTSDNYHSFPMWAQALSVFPLQILTGFAMWCMWCVGHDAGHGTVSKNKDFGSAINRAVGEVAHSMICLTPFVPWALSHQKHHLNHNHLERDYSHQWFIREDSDDLHPLIKASHFTRNLQLPILYFVYLFTGVPDGGHVFFYGRMWEGHSLREKLDASLSVALSVATAGALWHNLG
;
A
#
# COMPACT_ATOMS: atom_id res chain seq x y z
N PRO A 1 6.79 -48.57 40.02
CA PRO A 1 5.41 -49.07 39.81
C PRO A 1 4.60 -48.04 39.00
N PRO A 2 4.01 -48.44 37.86
CA PRO A 2 4.08 -47.64 36.64
C PRO A 2 2.81 -46.85 36.31
N LEU A 3 3.01 -45.81 35.51
CA LEU A 3 2.02 -45.08 34.72
C LEU A 3 1.29 -46.02 33.73
N PRO A 4 -0.01 -45.78 33.49
CA PRO A 4 -0.63 -46.07 32.20
C PRO A 4 -1.24 -44.77 31.64
N ALA A 5 -1.46 -44.56 30.35
CA ALA A 5 -1.02 -45.21 29.13
C ALA A 5 -1.26 -44.17 28.03
N SER A 6 -0.41 -44.20 27.01
CA SER A 6 -0.53 -43.47 25.75
C SER A 6 -1.93 -43.61 25.12
N PHE A 7 -2.57 -42.49 24.82
CA PHE A 7 -3.69 -42.47 23.88
C PHE A 7 -3.14 -42.44 22.45
N SER A 8 -3.22 -43.60 21.79
CA SER A 8 -2.97 -43.77 20.36
C SER A 8 -4.14 -43.21 19.53
N PRO A 9 -3.90 -42.66 18.32
CA PRO A 9 -4.95 -42.11 17.47
C PRO A 9 -5.76 -43.22 16.76
N PRO A 10 -7.06 -43.02 16.49
CA PRO A 10 -7.86 -43.94 15.69
C PRO A 10 -7.55 -43.84 14.18
N PRO A 11 -7.93 -44.86 13.39
CA PRO A 11 -7.23 -45.24 12.16
C PRO A 11 -7.62 -44.43 10.92
N ARG A 12 -6.66 -44.32 9.99
CA ARG A 12 -6.87 -43.97 8.58
C ARG A 12 -7.65 -45.10 7.89
N GLY A 13 -8.78 -44.77 7.28
CA GLY A 13 -9.46 -45.67 6.34
C GLY A 13 -10.95 -45.35 6.20
N GLY A 14 -11.32 -44.63 5.14
CA GLY A 14 -12.72 -44.33 4.85
C GLY A 14 -12.89 -43.62 3.51
N SER A 15 -12.88 -44.41 2.43
CA SER A 15 -13.49 -44.19 1.10
C SER A 15 -13.63 -42.76 0.56
N ARG A 16 -12.85 -42.47 -0.49
CA ARG A 16 -13.14 -41.41 -1.48
C ARG A 16 -14.51 -41.66 -2.11
N THR A 17 -15.54 -40.92 -1.73
CA THR A 17 -16.74 -40.75 -2.55
C THR A 17 -16.54 -39.52 -3.43
N SER A 18 -16.16 -39.78 -4.69
CA SER A 18 -16.15 -38.76 -5.73
C SER A 18 -17.60 -38.35 -6.01
N LEU A 19 -18.02 -37.18 -5.53
CA LEU A 19 -19.25 -36.55 -6.01
C LEU A 19 -18.89 -35.79 -7.30
N HIS A 20 -18.83 -36.55 -8.40
CA HIS A 20 -19.00 -36.01 -9.74
C HIS A 20 -20.36 -35.31 -9.79
N ARG A 21 -20.38 -33.97 -9.73
CA ARG A 21 -21.54 -33.21 -10.19
C ARG A 21 -21.43 -33.07 -11.72
N PRO A 22 -22.50 -33.36 -12.48
CA PRO A 22 -22.48 -33.24 -13.92
C PRO A 22 -22.36 -31.76 -14.30
N VAL A 23 -21.42 -31.45 -15.18
CA VAL A 23 -21.35 -30.15 -15.88
C VAL A 23 -22.56 -30.11 -16.83
N THR A 24 -23.64 -29.47 -16.41
CA THR A 24 -24.72 -29.10 -17.31
C THR A 24 -24.24 -27.98 -18.21
N SER A 25 -23.95 -28.33 -19.46
CA SER A 25 -23.77 -27.39 -20.57
C SER A 25 -25.05 -26.57 -20.75
N ILE A 26 -25.03 -25.31 -20.30
CA ILE A 26 -26.09 -24.35 -20.60
C ILE A 26 -25.78 -23.79 -21.99
N ARG A 27 -26.48 -24.32 -22.99
CA ARG A 27 -26.56 -23.74 -24.34
C ARG A 27 -27.05 -22.30 -24.24
N SER A 28 -26.29 -21.39 -24.87
CA SER A 28 -26.70 -20.01 -25.14
C SER A 28 -28.07 -19.96 -25.82
N SER A 29 -29.05 -19.40 -25.13
CA SER A 29 -30.27 -18.85 -25.71
C SER A 29 -30.18 -17.35 -25.53
N ILE A 30 -30.03 -16.64 -26.64
CA ILE A 30 -30.04 -15.17 -26.72
C ILE A 30 -31.39 -14.68 -26.17
N LEU A 31 -31.38 -14.19 -24.94
CA LEU A 31 -32.47 -13.39 -24.37
C LEU A 31 -31.86 -12.04 -23.97
N MET A 32 -32.58 -10.96 -24.28
CA MET A 32 -32.19 -9.58 -24.03
C MET A 32 -31.60 -9.36 -22.62
N PRO A 33 -30.62 -8.45 -22.45
CA PRO A 33 -30.13 -8.12 -21.12
C PRO A 33 -31.30 -7.60 -20.27
N PRO A 34 -31.46 -8.11 -19.03
CA PRO A 34 -32.49 -7.60 -18.14
C PRO A 34 -32.24 -6.11 -17.82
N PRO A 35 -33.30 -5.33 -17.54
CA PRO A 35 -33.15 -3.93 -17.12
C PRO A 35 -32.26 -3.83 -15.86
N PRO A 36 -31.43 -2.78 -15.73
CA PRO A 36 -30.42 -2.62 -14.68
C PRO A 36 -30.98 -2.56 -13.25
N SER A 37 -32.30 -2.44 -13.09
CA SER A 37 -32.97 -2.54 -11.78
C SER A 37 -33.07 -3.98 -11.28
N MET A 38 -33.35 -4.95 -12.16
CA MET A 38 -33.50 -6.36 -11.76
C MET A 38 -32.18 -6.96 -11.27
N GLU A 39 -31.03 -6.51 -11.80
CA GLU A 39 -29.72 -7.00 -11.37
C GLU A 39 -29.37 -6.52 -9.95
N LYS A 40 -29.74 -5.28 -9.60
CA LYS A 40 -29.57 -4.74 -8.24
C LYS A 40 -30.46 -5.44 -7.23
N ASP A 41 -31.71 -5.71 -7.58
CA ASP A 41 -32.68 -6.37 -6.69
C ASP A 41 -32.30 -7.83 -6.44
N VAL A 42 -31.77 -8.53 -7.44
CA VAL A 42 -31.26 -9.91 -7.31
C VAL A 42 -29.99 -9.96 -6.46
N VAL A 43 -29.07 -9.01 -6.64
CA VAL A 43 -27.86 -8.91 -5.80
C VAL A 43 -28.22 -8.54 -4.36
N ALA A 44 -29.13 -7.61 -4.14
CA ALA A 44 -29.62 -7.25 -2.81
C ALA A 44 -30.30 -8.45 -2.13
N ALA A 45 -31.16 -9.17 -2.84
CA ALA A 45 -31.80 -10.38 -2.31
C ALA A 45 -30.80 -11.50 -2.00
N ALA A 46 -29.71 -11.63 -2.79
CA ALA A 46 -28.64 -12.58 -2.50
C ALA A 46 -27.81 -12.19 -1.27
N ILE A 47 -27.56 -10.89 -1.08
CA ILE A 47 -26.89 -10.36 0.12
C ILE A 47 -27.76 -10.57 1.36
N ASP A 48 -29.06 -10.28 1.27
CA ASP A 48 -30.01 -10.47 2.37
C ASP A 48 -30.19 -11.95 2.72
N ALA A 49 -30.26 -12.83 1.72
CA ALA A 49 -30.32 -14.27 1.93
C ALA A 49 -29.02 -14.82 2.55
N ALA A 50 -27.86 -14.28 2.15
CA ALA A 50 -26.58 -14.62 2.76
C ALA A 50 -26.49 -14.12 4.20
N ALA A 51 -26.96 -12.89 4.49
CA ALA A 51 -27.02 -12.32 5.83
C ALA A 51 -27.98 -13.10 6.75
N ALA A 52 -29.12 -13.53 6.23
CA ALA A 52 -30.10 -14.34 6.97
C ALA A 52 -29.63 -15.79 7.24
N ALA A 53 -28.67 -16.29 6.47
CA ALA A 53 -28.07 -17.61 6.66
C ALA A 53 -26.93 -17.62 7.70
N VAL A 54 -26.44 -16.46 8.12
CA VAL A 54 -25.44 -16.34 9.18
C VAL A 54 -26.17 -16.37 10.53
N PRO A 55 -25.90 -17.36 11.40
CA PRO A 55 -26.45 -17.36 12.75
C PRO A 55 -26.06 -16.07 13.45
N SER A 56 -27.03 -15.33 14.00
CA SER A 56 -26.77 -14.13 14.78
C SER A 56 -26.12 -14.53 16.11
N THR A 57 -24.82 -14.80 16.09
CA THR A 57 -24.02 -14.74 17.31
C THR A 57 -24.03 -13.28 17.75
N GLU A 58 -24.38 -13.00 19.01
CA GLU A 58 -24.45 -11.63 19.54
C GLU A 58 -23.12 -10.86 19.41
N ASP A 59 -22.01 -11.58 19.25
CA ASP A 59 -20.69 -11.02 19.00
C ASP A 59 -20.30 -11.07 17.51
N PRO A 60 -19.70 -10.00 16.97
CA PRO A 60 -19.14 -10.02 15.62
C PRO A 60 -18.02 -11.07 15.51
N PRO A 61 -17.88 -11.73 14.34
CA PRO A 61 -16.87 -12.76 14.15
C PRO A 61 -15.47 -12.17 14.36
N ARG A 62 -14.59 -12.94 15.00
CA ARG A 62 -13.20 -12.51 15.21
C ARG A 62 -12.50 -12.46 13.84
N PRO A 63 -11.51 -11.56 13.63
CA PRO A 63 -10.78 -11.49 12.37
C PRO A 63 -10.20 -12.85 11.92
N GLY A 64 -9.68 -13.64 12.86
CA GLY A 64 -9.16 -14.98 12.57
C GLY A 64 -10.20 -16.01 12.13
N GLU A 65 -11.49 -15.82 12.46
CA GLU A 65 -12.58 -16.65 11.96
C GLU A 65 -12.92 -16.28 10.52
N ILE A 66 -13.00 -14.98 10.23
CA ILE A 66 -13.18 -14.45 8.87
C ILE A 66 -12.05 -14.95 7.96
N MET A 67 -10.79 -14.86 8.41
CA MET A 67 -9.63 -15.33 7.63
C MET A 67 -9.72 -16.81 7.27
N LYS A 68 -10.31 -17.65 8.13
CA LYS A 68 -10.49 -19.09 7.89
C LYS A 68 -11.65 -19.40 6.94
N MET A 69 -12.61 -18.48 6.79
CA MET A 69 -13.69 -18.60 5.82
C MET A 69 -13.23 -18.32 4.39
N LEU A 70 -12.13 -17.58 4.23
CA LEU A 70 -11.58 -17.27 2.92
C LEU A 70 -10.89 -18.49 2.28
N PRO A 71 -11.00 -18.66 0.96
CA PRO A 71 -10.30 -19.73 0.25
C PRO A 71 -8.78 -19.67 0.47
N PRO A 72 -8.08 -20.83 0.58
CA PRO A 72 -6.65 -20.87 0.87
C PRO A 72 -5.79 -20.13 -0.18
N GLU A 73 -6.21 -20.15 -1.45
CA GLU A 73 -5.57 -19.42 -2.56
C GLU A 73 -5.50 -17.90 -2.33
N THR A 74 -6.38 -17.33 -1.51
CA THR A 74 -6.37 -15.89 -1.15
C THR A 74 -5.07 -15.48 -0.47
N TRP A 75 -4.39 -16.43 0.18
CA TRP A 75 -3.18 -16.18 0.93
C TRP A 75 -1.90 -16.40 0.12
N GLU A 76 -2.02 -17.02 -1.05
CA GLU A 76 -0.91 -17.30 -1.95
C GLU A 76 -0.49 -16.02 -2.69
N VAL A 77 0.81 -15.74 -2.69
CA VAL A 77 1.40 -14.59 -3.38
C VAL A 77 2.34 -15.12 -4.44
N ASP A 78 2.01 -14.83 -5.71
CA ASP A 78 2.88 -15.18 -6.83
C ASP A 78 3.97 -14.12 -7.03
N THR A 79 5.13 -14.39 -6.43
CA THR A 79 6.28 -13.46 -6.47
C THR A 79 6.73 -13.10 -7.88
N PRO A 80 6.83 -14.03 -8.86
CA PRO A 80 7.16 -13.69 -10.24
C PRO A 80 6.20 -12.70 -10.88
N THR A 81 4.89 -12.87 -10.69
CA THR A 81 3.88 -11.91 -11.16
C THR A 81 4.02 -10.55 -10.48
N SER A 82 4.21 -10.51 -9.16
CA SER A 82 4.44 -9.25 -8.44
C SER A 82 5.69 -8.51 -8.96
N LEU A 83 6.78 -9.25 -9.21
CA LEU A 83 8.01 -8.67 -9.77
C LEU A 83 7.85 -8.24 -11.23
N PHE A 84 7.06 -8.95 -12.02
CA PHE A 84 6.73 -8.55 -13.39
C PHE A 84 6.01 -7.19 -13.39
N TYR A 85 4.98 -7.01 -12.55
CA TYR A 85 4.27 -5.74 -12.45
C TYR A 85 5.15 -4.61 -11.88
N PHE A 86 6.02 -4.91 -10.92
CA PHE A 86 7.03 -3.96 -10.46
C PHE A 86 7.92 -3.47 -11.62
N VAL A 87 8.40 -4.37 -12.48
CA VAL A 87 9.21 -3.99 -13.66
C VAL A 87 8.39 -3.18 -14.66
N VAL A 88 7.13 -3.54 -14.91
CA VAL A 88 6.24 -2.78 -15.81
C VAL A 88 6.06 -1.35 -15.32
N ASP A 89 5.74 -1.16 -14.04
CA ASP A 89 5.57 0.16 -13.44
C ASP A 89 6.87 0.95 -13.43
N PHE A 90 8.01 0.28 -13.20
CA PHE A 90 9.33 0.90 -13.28
C PHE A 90 9.62 1.42 -14.68
N MET A 91 9.33 0.61 -15.71
CA MET A 91 9.49 1.01 -17.10
C MET A 91 8.53 2.15 -17.48
N ALA A 92 7.30 2.17 -16.93
CA ALA A 92 6.36 3.26 -17.15
C ALA A 92 6.86 4.58 -16.54
N VAL A 93 7.42 4.55 -15.33
CA VAL A 93 8.08 5.72 -14.73
C VAL A 93 9.28 6.17 -15.57
N ALA A 94 10.18 5.25 -15.90
CA ALA A 94 11.39 5.56 -16.68
C ALA A 94 11.04 6.15 -18.07
N ALA A 95 10.06 5.56 -18.76
CA ALA A 95 9.63 6.05 -20.07
C ALA A 95 8.94 7.41 -19.99
N SER A 96 8.03 7.60 -19.03
CA SER A 96 7.33 8.88 -18.86
C SER A 96 8.26 10.00 -18.40
N MET A 97 9.16 9.75 -17.45
CA MET A 97 10.19 10.71 -17.03
C MET A 97 11.17 11.00 -18.17
N GLY A 98 11.65 9.99 -18.87
CA GLY A 98 12.58 10.18 -19.99
C GLY A 98 11.96 10.95 -21.14
N PHE A 99 10.68 10.72 -21.46
CA PHE A 99 9.98 11.50 -22.46
C PHE A 99 9.75 12.95 -22.02
N LEU A 100 9.39 13.16 -20.75
CA LEU A 100 9.28 14.51 -20.19
C LEU A 100 10.62 15.26 -20.28
N ASP A 101 11.72 14.60 -19.90
CA ASP A 101 13.09 15.14 -19.97
C ASP A 101 13.47 15.56 -21.40
N LEU A 102 13.22 14.70 -22.39
CA LEU A 102 13.45 15.01 -23.80
C LEU A 102 12.65 16.23 -24.29
N VAL A 103 11.44 16.43 -23.79
CA VAL A 103 10.63 17.61 -24.15
C VAL A 103 11.19 18.86 -23.49
N VAL A 104 11.43 18.84 -22.17
CA VAL A 104 11.87 20.04 -21.43
C VAL A 104 13.30 20.47 -21.79
N THR A 105 14.15 19.57 -22.26
CA THR A 105 15.52 19.90 -22.71
C THR A 105 15.59 20.36 -24.17
N SER A 106 14.49 20.27 -24.92
CA SER A 106 14.48 20.62 -26.34
C SER A 106 14.51 22.13 -26.60
N ASP A 107 15.19 22.54 -27.67
CA ASP A 107 15.20 23.95 -28.12
C ASP A 107 13.79 24.49 -28.41
N ASN A 108 12.91 23.61 -28.91
CA ASN A 108 11.51 23.96 -29.19
C ASN A 108 10.77 24.35 -27.91
N TYR A 109 10.93 23.59 -26.83
CA TYR A 109 10.33 23.93 -25.55
C TYR A 109 10.86 25.26 -25.02
N HIS A 110 12.17 25.47 -25.07
CA HIS A 110 12.79 26.72 -24.64
C HIS A 110 12.46 27.93 -25.53
N SER A 111 11.98 27.72 -26.76
CA SER A 111 11.52 28.80 -27.64
C SER A 111 10.18 29.41 -27.21
N PHE A 112 9.39 28.70 -26.40
CA PHE A 112 8.09 29.18 -25.93
C PHE A 112 8.23 30.15 -24.73
N PRO A 113 7.31 31.12 -24.58
CA PRO A 113 7.20 31.87 -23.34
C PRO A 113 6.83 30.94 -22.17
N MET A 114 7.24 31.30 -20.95
CA MET A 114 7.11 30.46 -19.74
C MET A 114 5.71 29.87 -19.49
N TRP A 115 4.64 30.62 -19.78
CA TRP A 115 3.27 30.13 -19.60
C TRP A 115 2.92 29.01 -20.60
N ALA A 116 3.42 29.09 -21.84
CA ALA A 116 3.21 28.08 -22.87
C ALA A 116 4.10 26.85 -22.64
N GLN A 117 5.30 27.06 -22.09
CA GLN A 117 6.13 25.96 -21.56
C GLN A 117 5.33 25.17 -20.53
N ALA A 118 4.83 25.82 -19.47
CA ALA A 118 4.06 25.17 -18.41
C ALA A 118 2.83 24.42 -18.95
N LEU A 119 2.07 25.02 -19.87
CA LEU A 119 0.90 24.37 -20.46
C LEU A 119 1.25 23.16 -21.35
N SER A 120 2.37 23.23 -22.09
CA SER A 120 2.75 22.16 -23.02
C SER A 120 3.18 20.88 -22.32
N VAL A 121 3.83 20.99 -21.16
CA VAL A 121 4.29 19.81 -20.39
C VAL A 121 3.30 19.36 -19.32
N PHE A 122 2.27 20.16 -19.01
CA PHE A 122 1.30 19.82 -17.96
C PHE A 122 0.69 18.40 -18.13
N PRO A 123 0.23 17.97 -19.32
CA PRO A 123 -0.27 16.60 -19.48
C PRO A 123 0.79 15.53 -19.23
N LEU A 124 2.05 15.80 -19.60
CA LEU A 124 3.17 14.89 -19.38
C LEU A 124 3.53 14.80 -17.90
N GLN A 125 3.51 15.92 -17.17
CA GLN A 125 3.71 15.93 -15.72
C GLN A 125 2.63 15.12 -14.99
N ILE A 126 1.36 15.23 -15.41
CA ILE A 126 0.27 14.42 -14.84
C ILE A 126 0.50 12.93 -15.12
N LEU A 127 0.89 12.57 -16.35
CA LEU A 127 1.19 11.19 -16.71
C LEU A 127 2.35 10.61 -15.90
N THR A 128 3.46 11.36 -15.78
CA THR A 128 4.62 10.97 -14.99
C THR A 128 4.26 10.85 -13.51
N GLY A 129 3.52 11.82 -12.96
CA GLY A 129 3.05 11.78 -11.58
C GLY A 129 2.14 10.58 -11.31
N PHE A 130 1.26 10.22 -12.24
CA PHE A 130 0.44 9.02 -12.15
C PHE A 130 1.28 7.74 -12.15
N ALA A 131 2.27 7.62 -13.05
CA ALA A 131 3.18 6.47 -13.06
C ALA A 131 3.97 6.35 -11.75
N MET A 132 4.46 7.48 -11.21
CA MET A 132 5.13 7.52 -9.91
C MET A 132 4.19 7.12 -8.76
N TRP A 133 2.90 7.47 -8.83
CA TRP A 133 1.90 7.04 -7.86
C TRP A 133 1.63 5.52 -7.93
N CYS A 134 1.59 4.94 -9.13
CA CYS A 134 1.52 3.49 -9.28
C CYS A 134 2.74 2.80 -8.63
N MET A 135 3.95 3.30 -8.92
CA MET A 135 5.18 2.82 -8.28
C MET A 135 5.16 2.97 -6.75
N TRP A 136 4.62 4.08 -6.26
CA TRP A 136 4.42 4.31 -4.83
C TRP A 136 3.58 3.20 -4.18
N CYS A 137 2.48 2.79 -4.83
CA CYS A 137 1.64 1.69 -4.35
C CYS A 137 2.41 0.35 -4.30
N VAL A 138 3.27 0.07 -5.29
CA VAL A 138 4.11 -1.14 -5.28
C VAL A 138 5.11 -1.12 -4.11
N GLY A 139 5.77 0.01 -3.87
CA GLY A 139 6.65 0.17 -2.70
C GLY A 139 5.90 0.06 -1.37
N HIS A 140 4.66 0.55 -1.32
CA HIS A 140 3.77 0.41 -0.16
C HIS A 140 3.47 -1.06 0.15
N ASP A 141 3.15 -1.84 -0.88
CA ASP A 141 2.89 -3.28 -0.76
C ASP A 141 4.14 -4.05 -0.33
N ALA A 142 5.32 -3.64 -0.81
CA ALA A 142 6.59 -4.15 -0.31
C ALA A 142 6.77 -3.85 1.20
N GLY A 143 6.32 -2.70 1.68
CA GLY A 143 6.27 -2.35 3.11
C GLY A 143 5.37 -3.26 3.95
N HIS A 144 4.32 -3.81 3.34
CA HIS A 144 3.43 -4.82 3.97
C HIS A 144 3.98 -6.26 3.86
N GLY A 145 5.08 -6.46 3.14
CA GLY A 145 5.62 -7.79 2.87
C GLY A 145 4.80 -8.60 1.86
N THR A 146 3.97 -7.95 1.04
CA THR A 146 3.03 -8.63 0.12
C THR A 146 3.58 -8.84 -1.28
N VAL A 147 4.76 -8.30 -1.63
CA VAL A 147 5.43 -8.58 -2.91
C VAL A 147 6.00 -10.00 -2.95
N SER A 148 6.47 -10.51 -1.81
CA SER A 148 6.87 -11.90 -1.67
C SER A 148 6.65 -12.44 -0.26
N LYS A 149 5.95 -13.58 -0.15
CA LYS A 149 5.79 -14.33 1.10
C LYS A 149 6.73 -15.52 1.23
N ASN A 150 7.76 -15.62 0.37
CA ASN A 150 8.75 -16.69 0.47
C ASN A 150 9.53 -16.57 1.79
N LYS A 151 9.70 -17.69 2.51
CA LYS A 151 10.33 -17.71 3.84
C LYS A 151 11.83 -17.39 3.82
N ASP A 152 12.52 -17.78 2.76
CA ASP A 152 13.98 -17.70 2.69
C ASP A 152 14.44 -16.33 2.15
N PHE A 153 13.78 -15.84 1.10
CA PHE A 153 14.20 -14.62 0.40
C PHE A 153 13.14 -13.52 0.37
N GLY A 154 11.92 -13.77 0.84
CA GLY A 154 10.81 -12.82 0.70
C GLY A 154 11.10 -11.47 1.37
N SER A 155 11.67 -11.46 2.58
CA SER A 155 12.02 -10.21 3.27
C SER A 155 13.06 -9.40 2.47
N ALA A 156 14.06 -10.06 1.87
CA ALA A 156 15.06 -9.39 1.06
C ALA A 156 14.48 -8.84 -0.26
N ILE A 157 13.54 -9.57 -0.88
CA ILE A 157 12.84 -9.12 -2.09
C ILE A 157 11.99 -7.89 -1.80
N ASN A 158 11.16 -7.94 -0.75
CA ASN A 158 10.34 -6.80 -0.34
C ASN A 158 11.23 -5.60 0.02
N ARG A 159 12.34 -5.83 0.72
CA ARG A 159 13.33 -4.79 1.04
C ARG A 159 13.87 -4.11 -0.22
N ALA A 160 14.31 -4.90 -1.20
CA ALA A 160 14.87 -4.38 -2.45
C ALA A 160 13.82 -3.62 -3.28
N VAL A 161 12.61 -4.17 -3.44
CA VAL A 161 11.52 -3.53 -4.18
C VAL A 161 11.11 -2.22 -3.51
N GLY A 162 10.95 -2.22 -2.19
CA GLY A 162 10.63 -1.03 -1.42
C GLY A 162 11.71 0.05 -1.50
N GLU A 163 12.99 -0.32 -1.41
CA GLU A 163 14.10 0.64 -1.56
C GLU A 163 14.16 1.27 -2.96
N VAL A 164 13.95 0.48 -4.02
CA VAL A 164 13.92 1.02 -5.38
C VAL A 164 12.70 1.92 -5.57
N ALA A 165 11.50 1.44 -5.22
CA ALA A 165 10.25 2.15 -5.44
C ALA A 165 10.16 3.43 -4.59
N HIS A 166 10.40 3.33 -3.28
CA HIS A 166 10.26 4.48 -2.38
C HIS A 166 11.55 5.29 -2.31
N SER A 167 12.66 4.68 -1.90
CA SER A 167 13.85 5.47 -1.59
C SER A 167 14.49 6.09 -2.84
N MET A 168 14.60 5.35 -3.94
CA MET A 168 15.24 5.85 -5.17
C MET A 168 14.25 6.64 -6.05
N ILE A 169 13.08 6.08 -6.36
CA ILE A 169 12.16 6.69 -7.34
C ILE A 169 11.29 7.78 -6.71
N CYS A 170 10.63 7.51 -5.58
CA CYS A 170 9.75 8.47 -4.93
C CYS A 170 10.46 9.41 -3.93
N LEU A 171 11.75 9.21 -3.70
CA LEU A 171 12.57 9.96 -2.73
C LEU A 171 12.03 9.90 -1.29
N THR A 172 11.47 8.75 -0.93
CA THR A 172 10.95 8.47 0.42
C THR A 172 11.77 7.37 1.08
N PRO A 173 12.44 7.64 2.21
CA PRO A 173 13.20 6.62 2.91
C PRO A 173 12.31 5.41 3.29
N PHE A 174 12.58 4.25 2.70
CA PHE A 174 11.71 3.08 2.81
C PHE A 174 11.59 2.50 4.24
N VAL A 175 12.68 2.24 5.01
CA VAL A 175 12.51 1.70 6.39
C VAL A 175 11.73 2.67 7.27
N PRO A 176 12.12 3.96 7.38
CA PRO A 176 11.38 4.88 8.23
C PRO A 176 9.91 4.98 7.84
N TRP A 177 9.63 5.04 6.52
CA TRP A 177 8.27 5.08 6.02
C TRP A 177 7.50 3.81 6.36
N ALA A 178 8.03 2.63 6.06
CA ALA A 178 7.38 1.35 6.35
C ALA A 178 7.10 1.17 7.84
N LEU A 179 8.01 1.62 8.72
CA LEU A 179 7.81 1.62 10.16
C LEU A 179 6.64 2.55 10.58
N SER A 180 6.63 3.81 10.13
CA SER A 180 5.53 4.73 10.42
C SER A 180 4.20 4.19 9.91
N HIS A 181 4.21 3.63 8.71
CA HIS A 181 3.04 3.11 8.02
C HIS A 181 2.47 1.87 8.71
N GLN A 182 3.32 0.96 9.18
CA GLN A 182 2.92 -0.17 9.99
C GLN A 182 2.23 0.29 11.29
N LYS A 183 2.78 1.31 11.98
CA LYS A 183 2.18 1.87 13.20
C LYS A 183 0.82 2.52 12.91
N HIS A 184 0.70 3.22 11.78
CA HIS A 184 -0.56 3.76 11.30
C HIS A 184 -1.60 2.65 11.10
N HIS A 185 -1.28 1.59 10.34
CA HIS A 185 -2.23 0.50 10.11
C HIS A 185 -2.62 -0.27 11.38
N LEU A 186 -1.69 -0.45 12.31
CA LEU A 186 -1.97 -1.12 13.60
C LEU A 186 -2.94 -0.33 14.47
N ASN A 187 -2.97 1.00 14.34
CA ASN A 187 -3.76 1.87 15.20
C ASN A 187 -4.71 2.77 14.41
N HIS A 188 -5.03 2.44 13.16
CA HIS A 188 -5.75 3.33 12.25
C HIS A 188 -7.03 3.88 12.88
N ASN A 189 -7.22 5.20 12.82
CA ASN A 189 -8.37 5.91 13.41
C ASN A 189 -8.47 5.83 14.94
N HIS A 190 -7.39 5.46 15.63
CA HIS A 190 -7.30 5.54 17.08
C HIS A 190 -6.80 6.92 17.51
N LEU A 191 -7.63 7.64 18.27
CA LEU A 191 -7.38 9.03 18.69
C LEU A 191 -5.96 9.28 19.23
N GLU A 192 -5.49 8.41 20.13
CA GLU A 192 -4.20 8.57 20.81
C GLU A 192 -3.07 7.70 20.26
N ARG A 193 -3.29 6.90 19.21
CA ARG A 193 -2.30 5.90 18.77
C ARG A 193 -2.04 5.94 17.26
N ASP A 194 -2.97 6.48 16.49
CA ASP A 194 -2.76 6.85 15.09
C ASP A 194 -2.13 8.23 15.01
N TYR A 195 -0.81 8.28 14.95
CA TYR A 195 -0.10 9.56 14.92
C TYR A 195 0.17 10.03 13.49
N SER A 196 0.44 9.15 12.52
CA SER A 196 0.64 9.56 11.11
C SER A 196 -0.57 10.25 10.50
N HIS A 197 -1.75 9.98 11.05
CA HIS A 197 -2.97 10.70 10.75
C HIS A 197 -3.59 11.18 12.06
N GLN A 198 -3.26 12.41 12.47
CA GLN A 198 -3.86 12.98 13.69
C GLN A 198 -5.38 13.07 13.52
N TRP A 199 -6.09 12.35 14.37
CA TRP A 199 -7.52 12.51 14.54
C TRP A 199 -7.75 13.45 15.71
N PHE A 200 -8.80 14.25 15.62
CA PHE A 200 -9.25 15.11 16.71
C PHE A 200 -10.75 15.01 16.81
N ILE A 201 -11.23 15.20 18.04
CA ILE A 201 -12.65 15.28 18.34
C ILE A 201 -13.17 16.58 17.72
N ARG A 202 -14.26 16.51 16.96
CA ARG A 202 -14.77 17.63 16.18
C ARG A 202 -15.14 18.82 17.07
N GLU A 203 -15.66 18.53 18.24
CA GLU A 203 -16.05 19.49 19.27
C GLU A 203 -14.83 20.27 19.80
N ASP A 204 -13.68 19.62 19.89
CA ASP A 204 -12.43 20.23 20.39
C ASP A 204 -11.64 20.92 19.27
N SER A 205 -12.20 20.96 18.05
CA SER A 205 -11.50 21.52 16.89
C SER A 205 -11.08 22.97 17.11
N ASP A 206 -11.88 23.76 17.83
CA ASP A 206 -11.60 25.17 18.14
C ASP A 206 -10.45 25.35 19.15
N ASP A 207 -10.15 24.34 19.96
CA ASP A 207 -9.07 24.38 20.96
C ASP A 207 -7.74 23.86 20.40
N LEU A 208 -7.73 23.32 19.18
CA LEU A 208 -6.50 22.86 18.53
C LEU A 208 -5.51 24.00 18.29
N HIS A 209 -4.22 23.66 18.46
CA HIS A 209 -3.13 24.55 18.12
C HIS A 209 -3.25 25.05 16.67
N PRO A 210 -3.03 26.35 16.37
CA PRO A 210 -3.22 26.91 15.03
C PRO A 210 -2.47 26.17 13.92
N LEU A 211 -1.28 25.62 14.21
CA LEU A 211 -0.52 24.81 13.25
C LEU A 211 -1.20 23.48 12.89
N ILE A 212 -1.89 22.84 13.84
CA ILE A 212 -2.63 21.59 13.60
C ILE A 212 -3.87 21.90 12.76
N LYS A 213 -4.60 22.97 13.09
CA LYS A 213 -5.72 23.47 12.26
C LYS A 213 -5.28 23.76 10.83
N ALA A 214 -4.17 24.48 10.66
CA ALA A 214 -3.60 24.80 9.36
C ALA A 214 -3.24 23.53 8.60
N SER A 215 -2.54 22.59 9.24
CA SER A 215 -2.19 21.29 8.66
C SER A 215 -3.41 20.53 8.14
N HIS A 216 -4.50 20.47 8.91
CA HIS A 216 -5.74 19.83 8.47
C HIS A 216 -6.43 20.55 7.31
N PHE A 217 -6.47 21.89 7.34
CA PHE A 217 -7.04 22.68 6.25
C PHE A 217 -6.25 22.52 4.95
N THR A 218 -4.92 22.47 5.05
CA THR A 218 -4.02 22.29 3.91
C THR A 218 -3.77 20.83 3.56
N ARG A 219 -4.44 19.87 4.21
CA ARG A 219 -4.17 18.44 4.02
C ARG A 219 -4.42 17.96 2.59
N ASN A 220 -5.27 18.63 1.81
CA ASN A 220 -5.44 18.31 0.39
C ASN A 220 -4.25 18.74 -0.48
N LEU A 221 -3.34 19.56 0.06
CA LEU A 221 -2.05 19.92 -0.53
C LEU A 221 -0.92 19.03 0.02
N GLN A 222 -1.25 17.88 0.66
CA GLN A 222 -0.24 16.98 1.23
C GLN A 222 0.79 16.61 0.15
N LEU A 223 0.33 16.34 -1.06
CA LEU A 223 1.17 15.98 -2.19
C LEU A 223 1.26 17.15 -3.18
N PRO A 224 2.46 17.57 -3.62
CA PRO A 224 3.79 17.07 -3.23
C PRO A 224 4.46 17.84 -2.07
N ILE A 225 3.96 19.03 -1.71
CA ILE A 225 4.74 20.00 -0.92
C ILE A 225 4.83 19.62 0.55
N LEU A 226 3.70 19.36 1.20
CA LEU A 226 3.70 19.07 2.64
C LEU A 226 4.20 17.66 2.96
N TYR A 227 4.26 16.78 1.95
CA TYR A 227 4.75 15.42 2.09
C TYR A 227 6.26 15.38 2.36
N PHE A 228 7.05 16.16 1.62
CA PHE A 228 8.49 16.28 1.91
C PHE A 228 8.75 16.98 3.26
N VAL A 229 7.90 17.94 3.63
CA VAL A 229 7.94 18.53 4.98
C VAL A 229 7.66 17.46 6.01
N TYR A 230 6.62 16.64 5.84
CA TYR A 230 6.30 15.52 6.73
C TYR A 230 7.46 14.52 6.87
N LEU A 231 8.12 14.13 5.78
CA LEU A 231 9.29 13.25 5.86
C LEU A 231 10.44 13.86 6.67
N PHE A 232 10.65 15.17 6.55
CA PHE A 232 11.72 15.86 7.24
C PHE A 232 11.39 16.14 8.71
N THR A 233 10.19 16.68 8.98
CA THR A 233 9.74 17.13 10.30
C THR A 233 9.01 16.06 11.09
N GLY A 234 8.67 14.92 10.49
CA GLY A 234 8.09 13.77 11.16
C GLY A 234 6.85 14.06 11.99
N VAL A 235 6.12 15.13 11.69
CA VAL A 235 5.01 15.56 12.55
C VAL A 235 3.86 14.58 12.30
N PRO A 236 3.40 13.81 13.31
CA PRO A 236 3.67 13.88 14.76
C PRO A 236 4.32 12.63 15.36
N ASP A 237 4.70 11.65 14.54
CA ASP A 237 5.23 10.35 14.94
C ASP A 237 6.70 10.41 15.36
N GLY A 238 7.49 11.22 14.66
CA GLY A 238 8.94 11.15 14.63
C GLY A 238 9.50 11.25 13.19
N GLY A 239 10.73 11.74 13.04
CA GLY A 239 11.29 12.03 11.72
C GLY A 239 11.65 10.79 10.91
N HIS A 240 11.45 10.89 9.58
CA HIS A 240 11.85 9.86 8.61
C HIS A 240 13.29 10.06 8.16
N VAL A 241 13.80 11.29 8.26
CA VAL A 241 15.21 11.63 7.98
C VAL A 241 16.02 11.71 9.28
N PHE A 242 15.46 12.30 10.34
CA PHE A 242 16.08 12.37 11.66
C PHE A 242 15.33 11.49 12.66
N PHE A 243 16.03 10.59 13.33
CA PHE A 243 15.39 9.55 14.14
C PHE A 243 15.06 10.00 15.56
N TYR A 244 14.01 10.81 15.70
CA TYR A 244 13.47 11.30 16.98
C TYR A 244 11.98 10.99 17.11
N GLY A 245 11.42 11.19 18.30
CA GLY A 245 9.99 10.98 18.56
C GLY A 245 9.65 9.53 18.84
N ARG A 246 8.37 9.29 19.14
CA ARG A 246 7.82 8.00 19.60
C ARG A 246 7.93 6.89 18.58
N MET A 247 8.05 7.23 17.29
CA MET A 247 8.35 6.26 16.25
C MET A 247 9.63 5.46 16.56
N TRP A 248 10.64 6.13 17.14
CA TRP A 248 11.96 5.56 17.39
C TRP A 248 12.22 5.19 18.85
N GLU A 249 11.23 5.30 19.72
CA GLU A 249 11.32 4.88 21.12
C GLU A 249 11.45 3.35 21.21
N GLY A 250 12.38 2.88 22.04
CA GLY A 250 12.65 1.44 22.21
C GLY A 250 13.45 0.78 21.08
N HIS A 251 13.68 1.45 19.95
CA HIS A 251 14.51 0.92 18.87
C HIS A 251 16.00 1.03 19.18
N SER A 252 16.72 -0.04 18.88
CA SER A 252 18.17 -0.15 19.03
C SER A 252 18.93 0.74 18.03
N LEU A 253 20.20 1.01 18.32
CA LEU A 253 21.07 1.75 17.40
C LEU A 253 21.21 1.03 16.05
N ARG A 254 21.17 -0.30 16.03
CA ARG A 254 21.29 -1.09 14.79
C ARG A 254 20.11 -0.86 13.85
N GLU A 255 18.88 -0.80 14.37
CA GLU A 255 17.69 -0.53 13.58
C GLU A 255 17.69 0.90 13.02
N LYS A 256 18.16 1.86 13.83
CA LYS A 256 18.35 3.24 13.36
C LYS A 256 19.42 3.33 12.26
N LEU A 257 20.51 2.57 12.39
CA LEU A 257 21.54 2.50 11.36
C LEU A 257 21.02 1.85 10.06
N ASP A 258 20.25 0.77 10.14
CA ASP A 258 19.61 0.19 8.95
C ASP A 258 18.65 1.20 8.27
N ALA A 259 17.86 1.92 9.06
CA ALA A 259 17.01 2.98 8.55
C ALA A 259 17.79 4.14 7.90
N SER A 260 18.98 4.46 8.42
CA SER A 260 19.85 5.48 7.84
C SER A 260 20.33 5.12 6.43
N LEU A 261 20.38 3.83 6.09
CA LEU A 261 20.73 3.40 4.73
C LEU A 261 19.68 3.83 3.72
N SER A 262 18.38 3.70 4.04
CA SER A 262 17.29 4.19 3.18
C SER A 262 17.36 5.70 3.01
N VAL A 263 17.63 6.43 4.10
CA VAL A 263 17.78 7.89 4.06
C VAL A 263 18.96 8.29 3.17
N ALA A 264 20.11 7.63 3.35
CA ALA A 264 21.29 7.88 2.54
C ALA A 264 21.03 7.58 1.06
N LEU A 265 20.31 6.50 0.74
CA LEU A 265 19.92 6.16 -0.62
C LEU A 265 19.03 7.25 -1.23
N SER A 266 17.97 7.67 -0.53
CA SER A 266 17.09 8.76 -1.00
C SER A 266 17.83 10.07 -1.21
N VAL A 267 18.68 10.48 -0.27
CA VAL A 267 19.45 11.72 -0.37
C VAL A 267 20.48 11.64 -1.50
N ALA A 268 21.16 10.50 -1.66
CA ALA A 268 22.10 10.29 -2.74
C ALA A 268 21.42 10.33 -4.11
N THR A 269 20.24 9.70 -4.25
CA THR A 269 19.47 9.74 -5.50
C THR A 269 18.95 11.14 -5.78
N ALA A 270 18.38 11.84 -4.79
CA ALA A 270 17.95 13.23 -4.95
C ALA A 270 19.11 14.14 -5.38
N GLY A 271 20.27 14.02 -4.72
CA GLY A 271 21.47 14.77 -5.06
C GLY A 271 22.01 14.45 -6.46
N ALA A 272 21.97 13.19 -6.87
CA ALA A 272 22.36 12.77 -8.22
C ALA A 272 21.40 13.32 -9.28
N LEU A 273 20.09 13.28 -9.04
CA LEU A 273 19.09 13.86 -9.95
C LEU A 273 19.31 15.37 -10.09
N TRP A 274 19.46 16.09 -8.97
CA TRP A 274 19.75 17.53 -8.97
C TRP A 274 21.04 17.85 -9.75
N HIS A 275 22.12 17.12 -9.49
CA HIS A 275 23.40 17.36 -10.18
C HIS A 275 23.33 17.14 -11.69
N ASN A 276 22.57 16.13 -12.16
CA ASN A 276 22.53 15.77 -13.58
C ASN A 276 21.43 16.47 -14.37
N LEU A 277 20.32 16.83 -13.72
CA LEU A 277 19.13 17.38 -14.39
C LEU A 277 18.92 18.89 -14.11
N GLY A 278 19.65 19.48 -13.15
CA GLY A 278 19.66 20.92 -12.88
C GLY A 278 18.82 21.35 -11.69
#